data_AF-A0A2K4W6U3-F1
#
_entry.id   AF-A0A2K4W6U3-F1
#
_cell.length_a   1.000
_cell.length_b   1.000
_cell.length_c   1.000
_cell.angle_alpha   90.00
_cell.angle_beta   90.00
_cell.angle_gamma   90.00
#
_symmetry.space_group_name_H-M   'P 1'
#
loop_
_entity.id
_entity.type
_entity.pdbx_description
1 polymer ?
#
loop_
_entity_poly.entity_id
_entity_poly.type
_entity_poly.pdbx_seq_one_letter_code
_entity_poly.pdbx_strand_id
1 'polypeptide(L)' 'MPRGIPKKALRVILECGAVSDALVSRLSKKWTLAIRIAGVGSRWLPVCSRREALRT' A
#
# COMPACT_ATOMS: atom_id res chain seq x y z
N MET A 1 4.99 -9.28 -13.44
CA MET A 1 3.97 -9.25 -12.37
C MET A 1 4.66 -8.88 -11.05
N PRO A 2 4.54 -7.66 -10.51
CA PRO A 2 5.16 -7.36 -9.22
C PRO A 2 4.41 -8.14 -8.13
N ARG A 3 5.13 -9.06 -7.47
CA ARG A 3 4.61 -9.81 -6.32
C ARG A 3 4.31 -8.80 -5.22
N GLY A 4 3.05 -8.70 -4.81
CA GLY A 4 2.63 -7.79 -3.75
C GLY A 4 3.43 -8.02 -2.45
N ILE A 5 3.54 -6.98 -1.64
CA ILE A 5 4.29 -7.05 -0.38
C ILE A 5 3.58 -8.04 0.56
N PRO A 6 4.30 -9.02 1.15
CA PRO A 6 3.71 -9.92 2.13
C PRO A 6 3.06 -9.16 3.29
N LYS A 7 1.85 -9.57 3.70
CA LYS A 7 1.05 -8.91 4.76
C LYS A 7 1.85 -8.67 6.05
N LYS A 8 2.73 -9.62 6.43
CA LYS A 8 3.59 -9.51 7.61
C LYS A 8 4.61 -8.38 7.48
N ALA A 9 5.26 -8.26 6.32
CA ALA A 9 6.22 -7.18 6.06
C ALA A 9 5.51 -5.82 6.06
N LEU A 10 4.32 -5.74 5.45
CA LEU A 10 3.51 -4.51 5.41
C LEU A 10 3.08 -4.07 6.82
N ARG A 11 2.72 -5.02 7.70
CA ARG A 11 2.39 -4.76 9.10
C ARG A 11 3.57 -4.13 9.85
N VAL A 12 4.76 -4.73 9.75
CA VAL A 12 5.96 -4.21 10.42
C VAL A 12 6.30 -2.79 9.96
N ILE A 13 6.18 -2.53 8.65
CA ILE A 13 6.40 -1.19 8.07
C ILE A 13 5.42 -0.16 8.65
N LEU A 14 4.15 -0.53 8.83
CA LEU A 14 3.14 0.36 9.43
C LEU A 14 3.39 0.58 10.93
N GLU A 15 3.66 -0.49 11.68
CA GLU A 15 3.86 -0.46 13.13
C GLU A 15 5.14 0.30 13.52
N CYS A 16 6.17 0.29 12.68
CA CYS A 16 7.38 1.09 12.87
C CYS A 16 7.23 2.58 12.46
N GLY A 17 6.04 3.03 12.07
CA GLY A 17 5.83 4.41 11.60
C GLY A 17 6.63 4.74 10.33
N ALA A 18 7.03 3.73 9.56
CA ALA A 18 7.90 3.92 8.39
C ALA A 18 7.14 4.41 7.15
N VAL A 19 5.80 4.56 7.23
CA VAL A 19 5.01 5.16 6.16
C VAL A 19 5.05 6.68 6.32
N SER A 20 5.68 7.36 5.35
CA SER A 20 5.70 8.83 5.32
C SER A 20 4.50 9.42 4.61
N ASP A 21 3.89 8.70 3.67
CA ASP A 21 2.83 9.24 2.83
C ASP A 21 1.91 8.13 2.27
N ALA A 22 0.69 8.50 1.91
CA ALA A 22 -0.30 7.62 1.30
C ALA A 22 -1.06 8.34 0.17
N LEU A 23 -1.12 7.69 -0.99
CA LEU A 23 -1.80 8.20 -2.18
C LEU A 23 -2.95 7.28 -2.56
N VAL A 24 -4.16 7.81 -2.52
CA VAL A 24 -5.36 7.17 -3.05
C VAL A 24 -5.63 7.77 -4.42
N SER A 25 -5.81 6.92 -5.43
CA SER A 25 -6.18 7.36 -6.78
C SER A 25 -7.30 6.50 -7.34
N ARG A 26 -8.08 7.08 -8.25
CA ARG A 26 -9.13 6.37 -8.97
C ARG A 26 -8.75 6.26 -10.44
N LEU A 27 -8.50 5.04 -10.90
CA LEU A 27 -8.29 4.76 -12.31
C LEU A 27 -9.56 4.15 -12.88
N SER A 28 -10.24 4.90 -13.75
CA SER A 28 -11.56 4.53 -14.27
C SER A 28 -12.56 4.27 -13.12
N LYS A 29 -13.00 3.03 -12.94
CA LYS A 29 -13.92 2.58 -11.88
C LYS A 29 -13.23 1.85 -10.71
N LYS A 30 -11.90 1.79 -10.69
CA LYS A 30 -11.13 1.11 -9.64
C LYS A 30 -10.39 2.10 -8.76
N TRP A 31 -10.58 1.97 -7.46
CA TRP A 31 -9.76 2.64 -6.45
C TRP A 31 -8.44 1.90 -6.29
N THR A 32 -7.35 2.65 -6.20
CA THR A 32 -6.01 2.13 -5.92
C THR A 32 -5.38 2.92 -4.78
N LEU A 33 -4.52 2.24 -4.03
CA LEU A 33 -3.79 2.83 -2.91
C LEU A 33 -2.30 2.54 -3.12
N ALA A 34 -1.47 3.56 -2.95
CA ALA A 34 -0.03 3.42 -2.83
C ALA A 34 0.42 4.07 -1.52
N ILE A 35 1.45 3.48 -0.90
CA ILE A 35 2.09 4.06 0.29
C ILE A 35 3.55 4.39 -0.03
N ARG A 36 4.07 5.44 0.58
CA ARG A 36 5.49 5.78 0.52
C ARG A 36 6.16 5.36 1.81
N ILE A 37 7.24 4.59 1.69
CA ILE A 37 8.08 4.23 2.83
C ILE A 37 9.18 5.28 2.96
N ALA A 38 9.37 5.80 4.17
CA ALA A 38 10.44 6.72 4.55
C ALA A 38 11.80 6.00 4.63
N GLY A 39 12.89 6.73 4.40
CA GLY A 39 14.25 6.22 4.49
C GLY A 39 15.00 6.17 3.16
N VAL A 40 16.23 5.65 3.20
CA VAL A 40 17.10 5.55 2.03
C VAL A 40 16.49 4.57 1.02
N GLY A 41 16.26 5.03 -0.21
CA GLY A 41 15.53 4.26 -1.23
C GLY A 41 14.00 4.41 -1.17
N SER A 42 13.51 5.51 -0.58
CA SER A 42 12.09 5.85 -0.54
C SER A 42 11.43 5.72 -1.92
N ARG A 43 10.40 4.90 -2.00
CA ARG A 43 9.62 4.67 -3.21
C ARG A 43 8.15 4.43 -2.89
N TRP A 44 7.30 4.71 -3.88
CA TRP A 44 5.89 4.35 -3.82
C TRP A 44 5.71 2.85 -4.01
N LEU A 45 4.88 2.27 -3.16
CA LEU A 45 4.56 0.85 -3.18
C LEU A 45 3.06 0.67 -3.35
N PRO A 46 2.61 0.00 -4.42
CA PRO A 46 1.19 -0.27 -4.61
C PRO A 46 0.70 -1.23 -3.53
N VAL A 47 -0.38 -0.86 -2.85
CA VAL A 47 -1.08 -1.72 -1.89
C VAL A 47 -2.13 -2.51 -2.64
N CYS A 48 -1.74 -3.70 -3.08
CA CYS A 48 -2.68 -4.67 -3.65
C CYS A 48 -3.44 -5.36 -2.51
N SER A 49 -4.51 -4.72 -2.07
CA SER A 49 -5.43 -5.29 -1.10
C SER A 49 -6.26 -6.40 -1.76
N ARG A 50 -6.03 -7.67 -1.39
CA ARG A 50 -6.97 -8.78 -1.68
C ARG A 50 -8.20 -8.74 -0.74
N ARG A 51 -8.69 -7.55 -0.39
CA ARG A 51 -9.87 -7.44 0.47
C ARG A 51 -11.09 -7.86 -0.34
N GLU A 52 -11.86 -8.80 0.20
CA GLU A 52 -13.26 -9.04 -0.15
C GLU A 52 -14.00 -7.71 -0.25
N ALA A 53 -14.98 -7.65 -1.15
CA ALA A 53 -15.82 -6.48 -1.33
C ALA A 53 -16.37 -6.05 0.04
N LEU A 54 -16.09 -4.81 0.44
CA LEU A 54 -16.74 -4.16 1.57
C LEU A 54 -18.24 -4.20 1.27
N ARG A 55 -18.97 -5.05 2.02
CA ARG A 55 -20.43 -5.00 2.03
C ARG A 55 -20.80 -3.67 2.67
N THR A 56 -21.20 -2.72 1.84
CA THR A 56 -21.90 -1.50 2.23
C THR A 56 -23.29 -1.85 2.73
#